data_AF-A0A7M4ALN7-F1
#
_entry.id   AF-A0A7M4ALN7-F1
#
_cell.length_a   1.000
_cell.length_b   1.000
_cell.length_c   1.000
_cell.angle_alpha   90.00
_cell.angle_beta   90.00
_cell.angle_gamma   90.00
#
_symmetry.space_group_name_H-M   'P 1'
#
loop_
_entity.id
_entity.type
_entity.pdbx_description
1 polymer ?
#
loop_
_entity_poly.entity_id
_entity_poly.type
_entity_poly.pdbx_seq_one_letter_code
_entity_poly.pdbx_strand_id
1 'polypeptide(L)'
;MPLPKVVPVGLHFRRREHFRTDQFIEFGEPIEIVDDMVPSAMVEAVQQGGWIEPPESTVHRLRDALQEQLPYLTPNASTWKEHRAVHLLAHAEAREQGKKLHTWEEEVLAARNVRDTWPGSSATFPPQPLGGERMAHASEAAELLETAGLDGRDLGAKGQVFRKASWGRVPSAVLSVVLFAALLPFSITSLGLQITLGRLLGDSTDEGLDARTSFQFLAAFFGSLLIWPVVAGLWTVLVYLNHEALASALGLSSSWLEVGGASPLLGLVLVFIACFPLFWASGKSFASAWDVWVDTRKAWTRFRFPAEEKTRLGRLLDKINS
;
A
#
# COMPACT_ATOMS: atom_id res chain seq x y z
N MET A 1 -0.18 -17.26 -34.36
CA MET A 1 0.20 -16.85 -32.99
C MET A 1 -0.52 -17.78 -32.03
N PRO A 2 0.05 -18.11 -30.86
CA PRO A 2 -0.66 -18.92 -29.87
C PRO A 2 -1.94 -18.21 -29.42
N LEU A 3 -2.98 -18.98 -29.08
CA LEU A 3 -4.20 -18.42 -28.51
C LEU A 3 -3.90 -17.68 -27.20
N PRO A 4 -4.66 -16.62 -26.88
CA PRO A 4 -4.53 -15.93 -25.60
C PRO A 4 -4.88 -16.88 -24.45
N LYS A 5 -4.29 -16.61 -23.28
CA LYS A 5 -4.54 -17.37 -22.05
C LYS A 5 -5.15 -16.46 -21.00
N VAL A 6 -5.98 -17.03 -20.13
CA VAL A 6 -6.50 -16.31 -18.97
C VAL A 6 -5.56 -16.58 -17.80
N VAL A 7 -4.95 -15.54 -17.22
CA VAL A 7 -4.05 -15.68 -16.07
C VAL A 7 -4.78 -15.23 -14.82
N PRO A 8 -5.09 -16.13 -13.87
CA PRO A 8 -5.61 -15.76 -12.57
C PRO A 8 -4.60 -14.91 -11.79
N VAL A 9 -5.04 -13.81 -11.19
CA VAL A 9 -4.18 -12.89 -10.42
C VAL A 9 -4.72 -12.72 -9.01
N GLY A 10 -3.90 -13.03 -8.01
CA GLY A 10 -4.18 -12.75 -6.61
C GLY A 10 -3.64 -11.38 -6.21
N LEU A 11 -4.53 -10.47 -5.79
CA LEU A 11 -4.17 -9.12 -5.33
C LEU A 11 -4.33 -9.03 -3.82
N HIS A 12 -3.20 -9.03 -3.10
CA HIS A 12 -3.18 -9.02 -1.65
C HIS A 12 -2.73 -7.66 -1.15
N PHE A 13 -3.66 -6.87 -0.62
CA PHE A 13 -3.35 -5.62 0.08
C PHE A 13 -3.55 -5.81 1.57
N ARG A 14 -2.64 -5.31 2.41
CA ARG A 14 -2.89 -5.36 3.86
C ARG A 14 -4.11 -4.52 4.23
N ARG A 15 -4.14 -3.27 3.78
CA ARG A 15 -5.27 -2.33 3.91
C ARG A 15 -5.25 -1.38 2.71
N ARG A 16 -6.16 -1.59 1.76
CA ARG A 16 -6.15 -0.91 0.44
C ARG A 16 -6.39 0.59 0.53
N GLU A 17 -7.08 1.04 1.57
CA GLU A 17 -7.49 2.42 1.81
C GLU A 17 -6.42 3.27 2.51
N HIS A 18 -5.33 2.65 2.97
CA HIS A 18 -4.24 3.38 3.60
C HIS A 18 -3.35 4.08 2.56
N PHE A 19 -2.88 5.29 2.88
CA PHE A 19 -1.93 6.05 2.04
C PHE A 19 -0.68 5.23 1.67
N ARG A 20 -0.18 4.42 2.62
CA ARG A 20 0.88 3.44 2.38
C ARG A 20 0.42 2.10 2.91
N THR A 21 0.54 1.08 2.08
CA THR A 21 0.14 -0.29 2.38
C THR A 21 1.10 -1.24 1.70
N ASP A 22 1.29 -2.40 2.31
CA ASP A 22 2.06 -3.46 1.66
C ASP A 22 1.14 -4.21 0.69
N GLN A 23 1.71 -4.62 -0.44
CA GLN A 23 1.03 -5.35 -1.49
C GLN A 23 1.83 -6.58 -1.91
N PHE A 24 1.13 -7.63 -2.28
CA PHE A 24 1.68 -8.84 -2.86
C PHE A 24 0.78 -9.26 -4.02
N ILE A 25 1.40 -9.44 -5.19
CA ILE A 25 0.70 -9.82 -6.42
C ILE A 25 1.24 -11.20 -6.79
N GLU A 26 0.35 -12.17 -6.89
CA GLU A 26 0.68 -13.52 -7.34
C GLU A 26 -0.05 -13.84 -8.64
N PHE A 27 0.62 -14.63 -9.48
CA PHE A 27 0.08 -15.10 -10.75
C PHE A 27 -0.13 -16.60 -10.64
N GLY A 28 -1.36 -17.04 -10.84
CA GLY A 28 -1.71 -18.46 -10.89
C GLY A 28 -1.29 -19.12 -12.21
N GLU A 29 -1.56 -20.41 -12.31
CA GLU A 29 -1.35 -21.14 -13.57
C GLU A 29 -2.30 -20.59 -14.65
N PRO A 30 -1.78 -20.30 -15.87
CA PRO A 30 -2.62 -19.85 -16.97
C PRO A 30 -3.68 -20.90 -17.34
N ILE A 31 -4.93 -20.45 -17.44
CA ILE A 31 -6.03 -21.23 -17.99
C ILE A 31 -5.92 -21.14 -19.52
N GLU A 32 -5.64 -22.28 -20.13
CA GLU A 32 -5.52 -22.40 -21.59
C GLU A 32 -6.89 -22.24 -22.27
N ILE A 33 -6.91 -21.46 -23.35
CA ILE A 33 -8.05 -21.41 -24.26
C ILE A 33 -7.75 -22.37 -25.41
N VAL A 34 -8.55 -23.42 -25.52
CA VAL A 34 -8.43 -24.44 -26.57
C VAL A 34 -9.20 -24.02 -27.83
N ASP A 35 -8.78 -24.53 -29.00
CA ASP A 35 -9.32 -24.10 -30.31
C ASP A 35 -10.84 -24.29 -30.43
N ASP A 36 -11.42 -25.30 -29.77
CA ASP A 36 -12.87 -25.55 -29.76
C ASP A 36 -13.68 -24.47 -29.03
N MET A 37 -13.02 -23.67 -28.18
CA MET A 37 -13.63 -22.57 -27.44
C MET A 37 -13.76 -21.29 -28.27
N VAL A 38 -13.07 -21.21 -29.42
CA VAL A 38 -13.00 -20.02 -30.28
C VAL A 38 -13.65 -20.31 -31.63
N PRO A 39 -14.91 -19.91 -31.86
CA PRO A 39 -15.57 -20.10 -33.15
C PRO A 39 -14.81 -19.39 -34.28
N SER A 40 -14.73 -20.00 -35.46
CA SER A 40 -14.12 -19.40 -36.66
C SER A 40 -14.71 -18.03 -37.01
N ALA A 41 -16.03 -17.86 -36.81
CA ALA A 41 -16.70 -16.58 -37.00
C ALA A 41 -16.12 -15.45 -36.14
N MET A 42 -15.66 -15.73 -34.92
CA MET A 42 -15.01 -14.75 -34.05
C MET A 42 -13.63 -14.38 -34.58
N VAL A 43 -12.86 -15.36 -35.05
CA VAL A 43 -11.54 -15.13 -35.65
C VAL A 43 -11.66 -14.25 -36.90
N GLU A 44 -12.63 -14.56 -37.77
CA GLU A 44 -12.92 -13.78 -38.96
C GLU A 44 -13.37 -12.35 -38.64
N ALA A 45 -14.23 -12.18 -37.64
CA ALA A 45 -14.66 -10.85 -37.19
C ALA A 45 -13.48 -10.01 -36.70
N VAL A 46 -12.61 -10.58 -35.85
CA VAL A 46 -11.41 -9.88 -35.35
C VAL A 46 -10.45 -9.53 -36.50
N GLN A 47 -10.28 -10.42 -37.48
CA GLN A 47 -9.46 -10.13 -38.67
C GLN A 47 -10.00 -8.95 -39.49
N GLN A 48 -11.31 -8.75 -39.51
CA GLN A 48 -11.97 -7.64 -40.20
C GLN A 48 -12.08 -6.37 -39.33
N GLY A 49 -11.49 -6.35 -38.14
CA GLY A 49 -11.59 -5.24 -37.18
C GLY A 49 -12.94 -5.16 -36.46
N GLY A 50 -13.76 -6.20 -36.56
CA GLY A 50 -15.01 -6.37 -35.83
C GLY A 50 -14.84 -7.15 -34.52
N TRP A 51 -15.93 -7.23 -33.76
CA TRP A 51 -16.03 -8.00 -32.52
C TRP A 51 -17.35 -8.77 -32.53
N ILE A 52 -17.30 -10.04 -32.11
CA ILE A 52 -18.47 -10.88 -31.89
C ILE A 52 -18.42 -11.37 -30.45
N GLU A 53 -19.57 -11.35 -29.78
CA GLU A 53 -19.71 -11.85 -28.43
C GLU A 53 -19.40 -13.37 -28.37
N PRO A 54 -18.58 -13.82 -27.42
CA PRO A 54 -18.28 -15.24 -27.26
C PRO A 54 -19.51 -16.09 -26.93
N PRO A 55 -19.54 -17.38 -27.33
CA PRO A 55 -20.59 -18.28 -26.90
C PRO A 55 -20.68 -18.38 -25.38
N GLU A 56 -21.90 -18.37 -24.84
CA GLU A 56 -22.18 -18.47 -23.41
C GLU A 56 -21.47 -19.67 -22.76
N SER A 57 -21.47 -20.83 -23.42
CA SER A 57 -20.80 -22.04 -22.93
C SER A 57 -19.29 -21.88 -22.74
N THR A 58 -18.61 -21.12 -23.62
CA THR A 58 -17.19 -20.79 -23.49
C THR A 58 -16.95 -19.87 -22.29
N VAL A 59 -17.79 -18.84 -22.14
CA VAL A 59 -17.70 -17.88 -21.03
C VAL A 59 -17.91 -18.59 -19.69
N HIS A 60 -18.92 -19.46 -19.59
CA HIS A 60 -19.21 -20.24 -18.39
C HIS A 60 -18.05 -21.17 -18.04
N ARG A 61 -17.49 -21.89 -19.02
CA ARG A 61 -16.32 -22.76 -18.79
C ARG A 61 -15.12 -21.98 -18.23
N LEU A 62 -14.81 -20.81 -18.78
CA LEU A 62 -13.71 -19.97 -18.30
C LEU A 62 -13.98 -19.39 -16.91
N ARG A 63 -15.21 -18.95 -16.64
CA ARG A 63 -15.63 -18.47 -15.33
C ARG A 63 -15.47 -19.57 -14.27
N ASP A 64 -15.97 -20.76 -14.56
CA ASP A 64 -15.97 -21.88 -13.60
C ASP A 64 -14.52 -22.33 -13.33
N ALA A 65 -13.68 -22.42 -14.37
CA ALA A 65 -12.25 -22.69 -14.22
C ALA A 65 -11.52 -21.61 -13.40
N LEU A 66 -11.86 -20.34 -13.60
CA LEU A 66 -11.31 -19.25 -12.78
C LEU A 66 -11.79 -19.35 -11.32
N GLN A 67 -13.06 -19.67 -11.10
CA GLN A 67 -13.67 -19.79 -9.78
C GLN A 67 -13.01 -20.91 -8.96
N GLU A 68 -12.60 -22.02 -9.59
CA GLU A 68 -11.83 -23.09 -8.94
C GLU A 68 -10.46 -22.63 -8.42
N GLN A 69 -9.86 -21.60 -9.05
CA GLN A 69 -8.55 -21.06 -8.64
C GLN A 69 -8.65 -20.01 -7.51
N LEU A 70 -9.81 -19.37 -7.36
CA LEU A 70 -9.99 -18.27 -6.39
C LEU A 70 -9.66 -18.64 -4.93
N PRO A 71 -10.05 -19.82 -4.39
CA PRO A 71 -9.71 -20.19 -3.02
C PRO A 71 -8.20 -20.20 -2.71
N TYR A 72 -7.38 -20.44 -3.73
CA TYR A 72 -5.93 -20.54 -3.60
C TYR A 72 -5.23 -19.18 -3.74
N LEU A 73 -5.80 -18.29 -4.56
CA LEU A 73 -5.21 -16.98 -4.90
C LEU A 73 -5.83 -15.81 -4.13
N THR A 74 -6.80 -16.08 -3.28
CA THR A 74 -7.43 -15.09 -2.40
C THR A 74 -7.19 -15.45 -0.94
N PRO A 75 -7.44 -14.52 -0.01
CA PRO A 75 -7.40 -14.85 1.42
C PRO A 75 -8.33 -16.01 1.80
N ASN A 76 -9.41 -16.24 1.03
CA ASN A 76 -10.42 -17.28 1.24
C ASN A 76 -10.89 -17.40 2.69
N ALA A 77 -11.18 -16.26 3.32
CA ALA A 77 -11.67 -16.17 4.68
C ALA A 77 -13.15 -15.81 4.68
N SER A 78 -13.93 -16.44 5.57
CA SER A 78 -15.37 -16.21 5.68
C SER A 78 -15.72 -14.80 6.17
N THR A 79 -14.84 -14.21 6.98
CA THR A 79 -15.00 -12.88 7.56
C THR A 79 -13.66 -12.16 7.71
N TRP A 80 -13.70 -10.82 7.84
CA TRP A 80 -12.50 -10.05 8.17
C TRP A 80 -11.89 -10.40 9.54
N LYS A 81 -12.72 -10.87 10.49
CA LYS A 81 -12.25 -11.32 11.80
C LYS A 81 -11.41 -12.59 11.67
N GLU A 82 -11.91 -13.56 10.92
CA GLU A 82 -11.18 -14.79 10.61
C GLU A 82 -9.88 -14.49 9.86
N HIS A 83 -9.92 -13.62 8.84
CA HIS A 83 -8.72 -13.21 8.12
C HIS A 83 -7.64 -12.65 9.07
N ARG A 84 -8.01 -11.75 9.98
CA ARG A 84 -7.08 -11.20 10.97
C ARG A 84 -6.57 -12.26 11.95
N ALA A 85 -7.43 -13.18 12.37
CA ALA A 85 -7.09 -14.27 13.27
C ALA A 85 -6.04 -15.21 12.67
N VAL A 86 -6.21 -15.60 11.41
CA VAL A 86 -5.27 -16.44 10.67
C VAL A 86 -3.91 -15.75 10.50
N HIS A 87 -3.89 -14.45 10.19
CA HIS A 87 -2.65 -13.69 10.17
C HIS A 87 -1.98 -13.60 11.55
N LEU A 88 -2.75 -13.43 12.63
CA LEU A 88 -2.20 -13.43 13.99
C LEU A 88 -1.55 -14.78 14.33
N LEU A 89 -2.24 -15.87 14.02
CA LEU A 89 -1.74 -17.24 14.19
C LEU A 89 -0.42 -17.44 13.43
N ALA A 90 -0.37 -17.04 12.16
CA ALA A 90 0.84 -17.13 11.35
C ALA A 90 2.03 -16.37 11.96
N HIS A 91 1.80 -15.17 12.49
CA HIS A 91 2.83 -14.44 13.23
C HIS A 91 3.22 -15.14 14.53
N ALA A 92 2.28 -15.70 15.29
CA ALA A 92 2.58 -16.43 16.52
C ALA A 92 3.43 -17.69 16.26
N GLU A 93 3.01 -18.54 15.32
CA GLU A 93 3.70 -19.78 14.94
C GLU A 93 5.10 -19.51 14.36
N ALA A 94 5.23 -18.49 13.49
CA ALA A 94 6.53 -18.10 12.96
C ALA A 94 7.50 -17.68 14.08
N ARG A 95 7.00 -16.97 15.11
CA ARG A 95 7.81 -16.50 16.23
C ARG A 95 8.21 -17.60 17.19
N GLU A 96 7.36 -18.60 17.37
CA GLU A 96 7.69 -19.81 18.13
C GLU A 96 8.86 -20.54 17.49
N GLN A 97 8.89 -20.62 16.16
CA GLN A 97 9.99 -21.18 15.38
C GLN A 97 11.24 -20.27 15.31
N GLY A 98 11.27 -19.16 16.05
CA GLY A 98 12.37 -18.19 16.03
C GLY A 98 12.48 -17.38 14.74
N LYS A 99 11.48 -17.46 13.85
CA LYS A 99 11.43 -16.72 12.58
C LYS A 99 10.63 -15.43 12.74
N LYS A 100 10.83 -14.50 11.83
CA LYS A 100 10.03 -13.27 11.71
C LYS A 100 9.60 -13.13 10.27
N LEU A 101 8.31 -12.83 10.08
CA LEU A 101 7.77 -12.50 8.76
C LEU A 101 8.11 -11.02 8.49
N HIS A 102 8.91 -10.78 7.44
CA HIS A 102 9.48 -9.49 7.10
C HIS A 102 8.74 -8.80 5.95
N THR A 103 8.19 -9.58 5.02
CA THR A 103 7.48 -9.10 3.84
C THR A 103 6.00 -9.45 3.94
N TRP A 104 5.18 -8.71 3.20
CA TRP A 104 3.75 -9.03 3.14
C TRP A 104 3.46 -10.34 2.41
N GLU A 105 4.28 -10.70 1.43
CA GLU A 105 4.27 -12.03 0.80
C GLU A 105 4.45 -13.14 1.84
N GLU A 106 5.48 -13.05 2.69
CA GLU A 106 5.71 -14.03 3.77
C GLU A 106 4.51 -14.11 4.73
N GLU A 107 3.88 -12.97 5.05
CA GLU A 107 2.68 -12.93 5.90
C GLU A 107 1.47 -13.59 5.25
N VAL A 108 1.23 -13.35 3.96
CA VAL A 108 0.13 -13.95 3.20
C VAL A 108 0.34 -15.46 3.05
N LEU A 109 1.53 -15.90 2.68
CA LEU A 109 1.84 -17.32 2.50
C LEU A 109 1.80 -18.09 3.84
N ALA A 110 2.28 -17.48 4.93
CA ALA A 110 2.18 -18.09 6.26
C ALA A 110 0.73 -18.17 6.74
N ALA A 111 -0.07 -17.12 6.54
CA ALA A 111 -1.50 -17.13 6.84
C ALA A 111 -2.25 -18.19 6.02
N ARG A 112 -1.93 -18.30 4.72
CA ARG A 112 -2.45 -19.34 3.84
C ARG A 112 -2.12 -20.74 4.37
N ASN A 113 -0.88 -20.97 4.79
CA ASN A 113 -0.48 -22.26 5.36
C ASN A 113 -1.27 -22.59 6.64
N VAL A 114 -1.50 -21.61 7.53
CA VAL A 114 -2.33 -21.81 8.73
C VAL A 114 -3.76 -22.20 8.35
N ARG A 115 -4.35 -21.52 7.37
CA ARG A 115 -5.69 -21.82 6.87
C ARG A 115 -5.76 -23.21 6.23
N ASP A 116 -4.83 -23.56 5.36
CA ASP A 116 -4.86 -24.80 4.58
C ASP A 116 -4.59 -26.03 5.45
N THR A 117 -3.83 -25.87 6.54
CA THR A 117 -3.59 -26.93 7.54
C THR A 117 -4.64 -26.96 8.66
N TRP A 118 -5.60 -26.03 8.68
CA TRP A 118 -6.61 -25.96 9.73
C TRP A 118 -7.59 -27.14 9.66
N PRO A 119 -7.95 -27.77 10.80
CA PRO A 119 -8.91 -28.87 10.80
C PRO A 119 -10.27 -28.46 10.22
N GLY A 120 -10.75 -29.20 9.23
CA GLY A 120 -12.03 -28.93 8.55
C GLY A 120 -11.96 -27.81 7.51
N SER A 121 -10.77 -27.27 7.22
CA SER A 121 -10.57 -26.33 6.12
C SER A 121 -10.87 -26.98 4.77
N SER A 122 -11.56 -26.25 3.90
CA SER A 122 -11.79 -26.65 2.51
C SER A 122 -11.61 -25.45 1.59
N ALA A 123 -10.98 -25.68 0.44
CA ALA A 123 -10.80 -24.67 -0.59
C ALA A 123 -12.11 -24.49 -1.40
N THR A 124 -13.13 -23.96 -0.74
CA THR A 124 -14.46 -23.72 -1.31
C THR A 124 -14.70 -22.23 -1.55
N PHE A 125 -15.52 -21.92 -2.57
CA PHE A 125 -16.00 -20.58 -2.87
C PHE A 125 -17.54 -20.61 -2.93
N PRO A 126 -18.26 -19.93 -2.01
CA PRO A 126 -17.76 -19.03 -0.96
C PRO A 126 -17.04 -19.77 0.19
N PRO A 127 -16.13 -19.09 0.90
CA PRO A 127 -15.38 -19.67 2.02
C PRO A 127 -16.29 -20.07 3.19
N GLN A 128 -16.00 -21.22 3.78
CA GLN A 128 -16.65 -21.69 5.01
C GLN A 128 -15.89 -21.20 6.26
N PRO A 129 -16.60 -20.90 7.36
CA PRO A 129 -15.96 -20.38 8.55
C PRO A 129 -15.08 -21.43 9.25
N LEU A 130 -13.88 -21.00 9.66
CA LEU A 130 -12.97 -21.83 10.45
C LEU A 130 -13.48 -21.91 11.90
N GLY A 131 -13.67 -23.13 12.40
CA GLY A 131 -14.15 -23.39 13.76
C GLY A 131 -13.05 -23.74 14.76
N GLY A 132 -13.46 -23.94 16.02
CA GLY A 132 -12.62 -24.44 17.10
C GLY A 132 -12.21 -23.37 18.13
N GLU A 133 -11.91 -23.80 19.35
CA GLU A 133 -11.56 -22.90 20.47
C GLU A 133 -10.30 -22.07 20.17
N ARG A 134 -9.30 -22.67 19.51
CA ARG A 134 -8.07 -21.99 19.08
C ARG A 134 -8.37 -20.83 18.12
N MET A 135 -9.30 -21.00 17.17
CA MET A 135 -9.72 -19.95 16.24
C MET A 135 -10.51 -18.85 16.96
N ALA A 136 -11.35 -19.21 17.93
CA ALA A 136 -12.08 -18.23 18.73
C ALA A 136 -11.12 -17.35 19.55
N HIS A 137 -10.12 -17.96 20.20
CA HIS A 137 -9.08 -17.21 20.93
C HIS A 137 -8.22 -16.33 20.01
N ALA A 138 -7.84 -16.83 18.82
CA ALA A 138 -7.13 -16.06 17.82
C ALA A 138 -7.94 -14.87 17.32
N SER A 139 -9.24 -15.06 17.06
CA SER A 139 -10.15 -14.00 16.64
C SER A 139 -10.30 -12.92 17.71
N GLU A 140 -10.45 -13.32 18.97
CA GLU A 140 -10.53 -12.39 20.10
C GLU A 140 -9.24 -11.59 20.28
N ALA A 141 -8.07 -12.26 20.22
CA ALA A 141 -6.78 -11.61 20.34
C ALA A 141 -6.51 -10.66 19.16
N ALA A 142 -6.88 -11.06 17.94
CA ALA A 142 -6.72 -10.23 16.76
C ALA A 142 -7.61 -8.98 16.82
N GLU A 143 -8.83 -9.09 17.35
CA GLU A 143 -9.74 -7.95 17.51
C GLU A 143 -9.26 -6.97 18.59
N LEU A 144 -8.66 -7.46 19.69
CA LEU A 144 -8.02 -6.61 20.70
C LEU A 144 -6.88 -5.79 20.09
N LEU A 145 -6.05 -6.41 19.24
CA LEU A 145 -4.97 -5.71 18.55
C LEU A 145 -5.53 -4.70 17.53
N GLU A 146 -6.49 -5.11 16.71
CA GLU A 146 -7.11 -4.29 15.67
C GLU A 146 -7.74 -3.03 16.24
N THR A 147 -8.47 -3.14 17.35
CA THR A 147 -9.13 -2.01 18.03
C THR A 147 -8.11 -0.96 18.49
N ALA A 148 -6.89 -1.39 18.85
CA ALA A 148 -5.79 -0.50 19.19
C ALA A 148 -4.96 -0.03 17.98
N GLY A 149 -5.28 -0.48 16.76
CA GLY A 149 -4.49 -0.20 15.55
C GLY A 149 -3.17 -0.98 15.48
N LEU A 150 -3.09 -2.13 16.14
CA LEU A 150 -1.97 -3.06 16.17
C LEU A 150 -2.29 -4.32 15.37
N ASP A 151 -1.26 -5.09 15.02
CA ASP A 151 -1.39 -6.36 14.29
C ASP A 151 -0.33 -7.38 14.75
N GLY A 152 -0.30 -8.57 14.13
CA GLY A 152 0.64 -9.64 14.50
C GLY A 152 2.12 -9.25 14.46
N ARG A 153 2.51 -8.22 13.69
CA ARG A 153 3.91 -7.73 13.65
C ARG A 153 4.35 -7.04 14.92
N ASP A 154 3.37 -6.59 15.71
CA ASP A 154 3.58 -5.87 16.95
C ASP A 154 3.87 -6.81 18.14
N LEU A 155 3.73 -8.12 17.92
CA LEU A 155 4.10 -9.17 18.88
C LEU A 155 5.59 -9.17 19.20
N GLY A 156 5.91 -9.55 20.45
CA GLY A 156 7.27 -9.68 20.97
C GLY A 156 8.06 -10.87 20.43
N ALA A 157 9.28 -11.03 20.93
CA ALA A 157 10.05 -12.25 20.70
C ALA A 157 9.30 -13.44 21.31
N LYS A 158 9.29 -14.60 20.64
CA LYS A 158 8.48 -15.78 20.97
C LYS A 158 6.95 -15.60 20.87
N GLY A 159 6.48 -14.57 20.17
CA GLY A 159 5.05 -14.34 19.96
C GLY A 159 4.32 -13.80 21.20
N GLN A 160 5.04 -13.45 22.27
CA GLN A 160 4.45 -12.98 23.52
C GLN A 160 4.33 -11.46 23.56
N VAL A 161 3.12 -10.98 23.84
CA VAL A 161 2.77 -9.58 24.15
C VAL A 161 3.30 -8.60 23.10
N PHE A 162 4.15 -7.63 23.45
CA PHE A 162 4.57 -6.57 22.52
C PHE A 162 6.09 -6.51 22.39
N ARG A 163 6.57 -6.32 21.15
CA ARG A 163 7.99 -5.99 20.91
C ARG A 163 8.33 -4.61 21.48
N LYS A 164 9.59 -4.43 21.89
CA LYS A 164 10.12 -3.14 22.34
C LYS A 164 10.37 -2.19 21.16
N ALA A 165 10.45 -0.89 21.45
CA ALA A 165 10.87 0.12 20.47
C ALA A 165 12.35 -0.08 20.09
N SER A 166 12.67 0.11 18.82
CA SER A 166 14.04 -0.04 18.30
C SER A 166 14.81 1.28 18.40
N TRP A 167 15.60 1.45 19.46
CA TRP A 167 16.43 2.65 19.66
C TRP A 167 17.43 2.91 18.53
N GLY A 168 17.91 1.86 17.85
CA GLY A 168 18.82 2.00 16.71
C GLY A 168 18.23 2.71 15.49
N ARG A 169 16.89 2.85 15.39
CA ARG A 169 16.24 3.60 14.30
C ARG A 169 16.04 5.08 14.61
N VAL A 170 16.34 5.54 15.83
CA VAL A 170 16.12 6.94 16.23
C VAL A 170 16.91 7.92 15.35
N PRO A 171 18.20 7.70 15.03
CA PRO A 171 18.95 8.63 14.18
C PRO A 171 18.33 8.81 12.79
N SER A 172 17.94 7.72 12.11
CA SER A 172 17.32 7.79 10.79
C SER A 172 15.90 8.38 10.83
N ALA A 173 15.17 8.14 11.92
CA ALA A 173 13.87 8.76 12.16
C ALA A 173 13.98 10.28 12.31
N VAL A 174 14.92 10.75 13.13
CA VAL A 174 15.19 12.19 13.32
C VAL A 174 15.61 12.83 11.99
N LEU A 175 16.52 12.20 11.24
CA LEU A 175 16.95 12.69 9.94
C LEU A 175 15.77 12.82 8.96
N SER A 176 14.87 11.83 8.92
CA SER A 176 13.69 11.87 8.05
C SER A 176 12.75 13.04 8.38
N VAL A 177 12.53 13.30 9.67
CA VAL A 177 11.68 14.41 10.13
C VAL A 177 12.32 15.76 9.85
N VAL A 178 13.63 15.91 10.11
CA VAL A 178 14.37 17.15 9.84
C VAL A 178 14.41 17.45 8.34
N LEU A 179 14.67 16.44 7.51
CA LEU A 179 14.67 16.59 6.05
C LEU A 179 13.29 17.02 5.54
N PHE A 180 12.22 16.38 6.03
CA PHE A 180 10.87 16.76 5.66
C PHE A 180 10.52 18.18 6.13
N ALA A 181 10.94 18.58 7.34
CA ALA A 181 10.73 19.94 7.83
C ALA A 181 11.42 20.99 6.93
N ALA A 182 12.64 20.71 6.46
CA ALA A 182 13.34 21.57 5.51
C ALA A 182 12.63 21.66 4.15
N LEU A 183 12.03 20.56 3.69
CA LEU A 183 11.32 20.46 2.41
C LEU A 183 9.80 20.73 2.54
N LEU A 184 9.34 21.17 3.70
CA LEU A 184 7.92 21.36 4.00
C LEU A 184 7.28 22.43 3.09
N PRO A 185 7.89 23.60 2.83
CA PRO A 185 7.27 24.61 1.95
C PRO A 185 7.02 24.08 0.54
N PHE A 186 7.98 23.30 0.01
CA PHE A 186 7.85 22.66 -1.30
C PHE A 186 6.76 21.59 -1.26
N SER A 187 6.71 20.74 -0.23
CA SER A 187 5.68 19.72 -0.08
C SER A 187 4.27 20.31 -0.02
N ILE A 188 4.08 21.39 0.74
CA ILE A 188 2.78 22.06 0.87
C ILE A 188 2.34 22.66 -0.48
N THR A 189 3.24 23.38 -1.16
CA THR A 189 2.89 24.09 -2.39
C THR A 189 2.72 23.15 -3.59
N SER A 190 3.54 22.11 -3.72
CA SER A 190 3.43 21.18 -4.86
C SER A 190 2.47 20.01 -4.61
N LEU A 191 2.58 19.33 -3.46
CA LEU A 191 1.79 18.13 -3.14
C LEU A 191 0.50 18.47 -2.40
N GLY A 192 0.50 19.51 -1.56
CA GLY A 192 -0.68 19.88 -0.77
C GLY A 192 -1.87 20.26 -1.65
N LEU A 193 -1.63 21.01 -2.73
CA LEU A 193 -2.67 21.33 -3.73
C LEU A 193 -3.21 20.06 -4.41
N GLN A 194 -2.31 19.15 -4.81
CA GLN A 194 -2.65 17.87 -5.43
C GLN A 194 -3.50 16.98 -4.51
N ILE A 195 -3.10 16.84 -3.25
CA ILE A 195 -3.80 16.06 -2.23
C ILE A 195 -5.18 16.66 -1.95
N THR A 196 -5.26 17.98 -1.86
CA THR A 196 -6.52 18.69 -1.59
C THR A 196 -7.49 18.50 -2.74
N LEU A 197 -7.04 18.63 -3.99
CA LEU A 197 -7.86 18.36 -5.17
C LEU A 197 -8.36 16.91 -5.20
N GLY A 198 -7.48 15.94 -4.94
CA GLY A 198 -7.84 14.53 -4.89
C GLY A 198 -8.86 14.21 -3.80
N ARG A 199 -8.76 14.85 -2.63
CA ARG A 199 -9.76 14.72 -1.56
C ARG A 199 -11.08 15.39 -1.92
N LEU A 200 -11.06 16.60 -2.46
CA LEU A 200 -12.29 17.30 -2.85
C LEU A 200 -13.08 16.50 -3.89
N LEU A 201 -12.41 16.00 -4.94
CA LEU A 201 -13.06 15.18 -5.97
C LEU A 201 -13.55 13.84 -5.40
N GLY A 202 -12.69 13.13 -4.66
CA GLY A 202 -13.03 11.84 -4.08
C GLY A 202 -14.14 11.89 -3.02
N ASP A 203 -14.22 12.97 -2.23
CA ASP A 203 -15.21 13.13 -1.16
C ASP A 203 -16.53 13.73 -1.67
N SER A 204 -16.53 14.30 -2.88
CA SER A 204 -17.73 14.86 -3.53
C SER A 204 -18.56 13.83 -4.31
N THR A 205 -18.08 12.59 -4.40
CA THR A 205 -18.75 11.52 -5.15
C THR A 205 -19.56 10.65 -4.19
N ASP A 206 -20.81 10.34 -4.54
CA ASP A 206 -21.71 9.46 -3.77
C ASP A 206 -21.45 7.96 -4.05
N GLU A 207 -20.47 7.68 -4.93
CA GLU A 207 -19.98 6.34 -5.18
C GLU A 207 -19.10 5.88 -4.01
N GLY A 208 -19.21 4.62 -3.63
CA GLY A 208 -18.58 4.06 -2.43
C GLY A 208 -17.05 4.21 -2.36
N LEU A 209 -16.45 3.63 -1.30
CA LEU A 209 -15.03 3.80 -0.98
C LEU A 209 -14.04 3.54 -2.14
N ASP A 210 -14.41 2.73 -3.14
CA ASP A 210 -13.58 2.37 -4.29
C ASP A 210 -13.50 3.49 -5.36
N ALA A 211 -14.55 4.31 -5.50
CA ALA A 211 -14.53 5.47 -6.40
C ALA A 211 -13.68 6.60 -5.82
N ARG A 212 -13.77 6.80 -4.51
CA ARG A 212 -12.97 7.79 -3.76
C ARG A 212 -11.47 7.60 -3.97
N THR A 213 -10.98 6.36 -3.89
CA THR A 213 -9.56 6.04 -4.10
C THR A 213 -9.12 6.27 -5.55
N SER A 214 -10.02 6.06 -6.52
CA SER A 214 -9.76 6.31 -7.95
C SER A 214 -9.53 7.79 -8.24
N PHE A 215 -10.35 8.70 -7.69
CA PHE A 215 -10.13 10.14 -7.82
C PHE A 215 -8.84 10.63 -7.16
N GLN A 216 -8.53 10.08 -5.97
CA GLN A 216 -7.28 10.39 -5.28
C GLN A 216 -6.07 9.92 -6.09
N PHE A 217 -6.14 8.74 -6.70
CA PHE A 217 -5.11 8.23 -7.60
C PHE A 217 -4.97 9.10 -8.86
N LEU A 218 -6.08 9.50 -9.47
CA LEU A 218 -6.10 10.34 -10.66
C LEU A 218 -5.43 11.70 -10.39
N ALA A 219 -5.81 12.35 -9.29
CA ALA A 219 -5.17 13.57 -8.84
C ALA A 219 -3.68 13.33 -8.54
N ALA A 220 -3.33 12.16 -7.98
CA ALA A 220 -1.93 11.83 -7.71
C ALA A 220 -1.09 11.69 -8.99
N PHE A 221 -1.65 11.04 -10.01
CA PHE A 221 -0.98 10.77 -11.29
C PHE A 221 -0.84 12.04 -12.14
N PHE A 222 -1.92 12.81 -12.28
CA PHE A 222 -1.94 14.01 -13.13
C PHE A 222 -1.47 15.28 -12.41
N GLY A 223 -1.43 15.30 -11.08
CA GLY A 223 -1.00 16.47 -10.32
C GLY A 223 0.45 16.87 -10.60
N SER A 224 1.35 15.91 -10.81
CA SER A 224 2.73 16.20 -11.21
C SER A 224 2.82 16.80 -12.62
N LEU A 225 1.92 16.43 -13.53
CA LEU A 225 1.89 16.96 -14.90
C LEU A 225 1.25 18.35 -14.96
N LEU A 226 0.18 18.58 -14.19
CA LEU A 226 -0.63 19.80 -14.29
C LEU A 226 -0.25 20.86 -13.24
N ILE A 227 0.00 20.47 -12.00
CA ILE A 227 0.21 21.38 -10.86
C ILE A 227 1.68 21.80 -10.78
N TRP A 228 2.62 20.88 -10.95
CA TRP A 228 4.05 21.19 -10.75
C TRP A 228 4.58 22.26 -11.70
N PRO A 229 4.25 22.30 -13.01
CA PRO A 229 4.72 23.39 -13.88
C PRO A 229 4.24 24.76 -13.43
N VAL A 230 2.99 24.87 -12.97
CA VAL A 230 2.42 26.13 -12.45
C VAL A 230 3.15 26.55 -11.17
N VAL A 231 3.31 25.62 -10.23
CA VAL A 231 3.98 25.88 -8.95
C VAL A 231 5.48 26.19 -9.15
N ALA A 232 6.16 25.51 -10.07
CA ALA A 232 7.54 25.80 -10.46
C ALA A 232 7.67 27.20 -11.07
N GLY A 233 6.72 27.62 -11.89
CA GLY A 233 6.65 28.98 -12.41
C GLY A 233 6.55 30.02 -11.30
N LEU A 234 5.65 29.79 -10.33
CA LEU A 234 5.50 30.67 -9.16
C LEU A 234 6.79 30.74 -8.32
N TRP A 235 7.43 29.61 -8.03
CA TRP A 235 8.72 29.58 -7.32
C TRP A 235 9.81 30.31 -8.09
N THR A 236 9.85 30.16 -9.41
CA THR A 236 10.84 30.85 -10.27
C THR A 236 10.65 32.36 -10.23
N VAL A 237 9.39 32.84 -10.30
CA VAL A 237 9.07 34.26 -10.14
C VAL A 237 9.45 34.76 -8.76
N LEU A 238 9.15 34.01 -7.69
CA LEU A 238 9.53 34.38 -6.33
C LEU A 238 11.05 34.47 -6.16
N VAL A 239 11.81 33.55 -6.76
CA VAL A 239 13.27 33.61 -6.78
C VAL A 239 13.75 34.86 -7.51
N TYR A 240 13.18 35.17 -8.67
CA TYR A 240 13.53 36.38 -9.42
C TYR A 240 13.26 37.66 -8.61
N LEU A 241 12.10 37.77 -7.96
CA LEU A 241 11.74 38.95 -7.16
C LEU A 241 12.61 39.13 -5.90
N ASN A 242 13.23 38.05 -5.40
CA ASN A 242 14.00 38.06 -4.15
C ASN A 242 15.48 37.69 -4.37
N HIS A 243 15.98 37.77 -5.61
CA HIS A 243 17.29 37.22 -5.96
C HIS A 243 18.46 37.87 -5.20
N GLU A 244 18.41 39.17 -4.89
CA GLU A 244 19.43 39.86 -4.10
C GLU A 244 19.43 39.40 -2.63
N ALA A 245 18.25 39.29 -2.02
CA ALA A 245 18.10 38.82 -0.65
C ALA A 245 18.57 37.35 -0.51
N LEU A 246 18.22 36.51 -1.48
CA LEU A 246 18.70 35.13 -1.57
C LEU A 246 20.21 35.06 -1.75
N ALA A 247 20.78 35.92 -2.59
CA ALA A 247 22.23 36.00 -2.78
C ALA A 247 22.94 36.34 -1.47
N SER A 248 22.45 37.34 -0.74
CA SER A 248 22.98 37.74 0.56
C SER A 248 22.88 36.61 1.60
N ALA A 249 21.72 35.95 1.69
CA ALA A 249 21.50 34.87 2.66
C ALA A 249 22.37 33.63 2.40
N LEU A 250 22.64 33.33 1.13
CA LEU A 250 23.43 32.16 0.72
C LEU A 250 24.93 32.47 0.52
N GLY A 251 25.35 33.74 0.68
CA GLY A 251 26.72 34.16 0.43
C GLY A 251 27.14 34.09 -1.05
N LEU A 252 26.18 34.23 -1.97
CA LEU A 252 26.38 34.22 -3.42
C LEU A 252 26.59 35.65 -3.96
N SER A 253 27.13 35.76 -5.18
CA SER A 253 27.18 37.05 -5.88
C SER A 253 25.77 37.50 -6.27
N SER A 254 25.56 38.81 -6.41
CA SER A 254 24.28 39.37 -6.89
C SER A 254 23.89 38.91 -8.29
N SER A 255 24.88 38.52 -9.10
CA SER A 255 24.72 37.99 -10.47
C SER A 255 24.59 36.47 -10.54
N TRP A 256 24.26 35.77 -9.45
CA TRP A 256 24.20 34.30 -9.43
C TRP A 256 23.19 33.67 -10.43
N LEU A 257 22.21 34.45 -10.90
CA LEU A 257 21.26 34.05 -11.95
C LEU A 257 21.80 34.26 -13.37
N GLU A 258 22.86 35.04 -13.56
CA GLU A 258 23.47 35.36 -14.85
C GLU A 258 24.47 34.27 -15.29
N VAL A 259 23.97 33.05 -15.44
CA VAL A 259 24.79 31.90 -15.82
C VAL A 259 25.18 32.01 -17.29
N GLY A 260 26.47 32.23 -17.58
CA GLY A 260 27.03 32.18 -18.93
C GLY A 260 26.78 33.43 -19.80
N GLY A 261 26.38 34.56 -19.22
CA GLY A 261 26.15 35.82 -19.94
C GLY A 261 25.62 36.92 -19.02
N ALA A 262 25.06 38.00 -19.57
CA ALA A 262 24.51 39.13 -18.80
C ALA A 262 22.99 39.04 -18.56
N SER A 263 22.33 37.93 -18.95
CA SER A 263 20.88 37.77 -18.82
C SER A 263 20.54 36.72 -17.76
N PRO A 264 19.56 36.99 -16.88
CA PRO A 264 19.12 36.02 -15.87
C PRO A 264 18.29 34.87 -16.46
N LEU A 265 17.94 34.92 -17.75
CA LEU A 265 17.01 33.96 -18.37
C LEU A 265 17.46 32.51 -18.21
N LEU A 266 18.74 32.20 -18.48
CA LEU A 266 19.27 30.85 -18.35
C LEU A 266 19.19 30.37 -16.89
N GLY A 267 19.57 31.23 -15.93
CA GLY A 267 19.47 30.91 -14.51
C GLY A 267 18.03 30.63 -14.08
N LEU A 268 17.07 31.43 -14.54
CA LEU A 268 15.64 31.22 -14.23
C LEU A 268 15.10 29.92 -14.84
N VAL A 269 15.51 29.56 -16.07
CA VAL A 269 15.17 28.26 -16.66
C VAL A 269 15.74 27.10 -15.82
N LEU A 270 16.98 27.24 -15.33
CA LEU A 270 17.59 26.24 -14.45
C LEU A 270 16.85 26.13 -13.11
N VAL A 271 16.44 27.26 -12.51
CA VAL A 271 15.62 27.27 -11.28
C VAL A 271 14.29 26.55 -11.53
N PHE A 272 13.60 26.87 -12.62
CA PHE A 272 12.34 26.23 -12.99
C PHE A 272 12.49 24.71 -13.12
N ILE A 273 13.52 24.24 -13.84
CA ILE A 273 13.78 22.81 -14.00
C ILE A 273 14.18 22.17 -12.67
N ALA A 274 14.95 22.87 -11.82
CA ALA A 274 15.37 22.38 -10.51
C ALA A 274 14.21 22.21 -9.51
N CYS A 275 13.08 22.89 -9.70
CA CYS A 275 11.89 22.69 -8.89
C CYS A 275 11.33 21.26 -8.98
N PHE A 276 11.41 20.60 -10.14
CA PHE A 276 10.84 19.26 -10.34
C PHE A 276 11.51 18.17 -9.48
N PRO A 277 12.84 17.99 -9.49
CA PRO A 277 13.50 17.05 -8.59
C PRO A 277 13.32 17.46 -7.11
N LEU A 278 13.19 18.75 -6.82
CA LEU A 278 12.93 19.24 -5.46
C LEU A 278 11.53 18.87 -4.96
N PHE A 279 10.48 19.00 -5.80
CA PHE A 279 9.13 18.55 -5.48
C PHE A 279 9.04 17.03 -5.34
N TRP A 280 9.79 16.30 -6.16
CA TRP A 280 9.90 14.86 -6.00
C TRP A 280 10.59 14.48 -4.69
N ALA A 281 11.71 15.12 -4.37
CA ALA A 281 12.44 14.91 -3.12
C ALA A 281 11.60 15.28 -1.89
N SER A 282 10.81 16.35 -1.98
CA SER A 282 9.88 16.76 -0.92
C SER A 282 8.83 15.68 -0.66
N GLY A 283 8.24 15.10 -1.72
CA GLY A 283 7.30 13.98 -1.59
C GLY A 283 7.91 12.70 -1.02
N LYS A 284 9.14 12.37 -1.39
CA LYS A 284 9.88 11.25 -0.78
C LYS A 284 10.17 11.50 0.70
N SER A 285 10.56 12.73 1.07
CA SER A 285 10.79 13.10 2.46
C SER A 285 9.51 13.03 3.29
N PHE A 286 8.37 13.46 2.74
CA PHE A 286 7.05 13.32 3.36
C PHE A 286 6.71 11.85 3.64
N ALA A 287 6.89 10.98 2.64
CA ALA A 287 6.64 9.55 2.81
C ALA A 287 7.55 8.93 3.90
N SER A 288 8.82 9.32 3.95
CA SER A 288 9.75 8.85 5.00
C SER A 288 9.33 9.33 6.39
N ALA A 289 8.97 10.60 6.53
CA ALA A 289 8.48 11.16 7.80
C ALA A 289 7.13 10.54 8.22
N TRP A 290 6.26 10.21 7.26
CA TRP A 290 5.01 9.50 7.51
C TRP A 290 5.25 8.09 8.08
N ASP A 291 6.20 7.34 7.52
CA ASP A 291 6.56 6.01 8.03
C ASP A 291 7.07 6.10 9.48
N VAL A 292 7.89 7.11 9.80
CA VAL A 292 8.34 7.40 11.17
C VAL A 292 7.16 7.72 12.10
N TRP A 293 6.21 8.53 11.64
CA TRP A 293 5.02 8.88 12.42
C TRP A 293 4.18 7.65 12.75
N VAL A 294 3.92 6.78 11.76
CA VAL A 294 3.17 5.53 11.95
C VAL A 294 3.88 4.59 12.92
N ASP A 295 5.19 4.38 12.75
CA ASP A 295 5.99 3.53 13.65
C ASP A 295 6.01 4.08 15.09
N THR A 296 6.13 5.40 15.25
CA THR A 296 6.11 6.08 16.55
C THR A 296 4.74 5.95 17.21
N ARG A 297 3.67 6.18 16.46
CA ARG A 297 2.29 6.02 16.96
C ARG A 297 2.06 4.58 17.44
N LYS A 298 2.44 3.57 16.66
CA LYS A 298 2.35 2.17 17.08
C LYS A 298 3.20 1.86 18.31
N ALA A 299 4.41 2.42 18.41
CA ALA A 299 5.25 2.26 19.60
C ALA A 299 4.59 2.86 20.84
N TRP A 300 4.00 4.05 20.70
CA TRP A 300 3.26 4.71 21.78
C TRP A 300 2.02 3.93 22.21
N THR A 301 1.23 3.42 21.26
CA THR A 301 0.08 2.56 21.55
C THR A 301 0.49 1.34 22.36
N ARG A 302 1.56 0.65 21.97
CA ARG A 302 2.08 -0.53 22.71
C ARG A 302 2.56 -0.16 24.12
N PHE A 303 3.17 1.01 24.27
CA PHE A 303 3.62 1.51 25.57
C PHE A 303 2.45 1.83 26.50
N ARG A 304 1.38 2.44 25.98
CA ARG A 304 0.17 2.82 26.74
C ARG A 304 -0.92 1.76 26.77
N PHE A 305 -0.66 0.57 26.27
CA PHE A 305 -1.66 -0.50 26.20
C PHE A 305 -2.15 -0.87 27.61
N PRO A 306 -3.48 -0.95 27.87
CA PRO A 306 -4.01 -1.19 29.21
C PRO A 306 -3.49 -2.48 29.83
N ALA A 307 -3.12 -2.44 31.12
CA ALA A 307 -2.49 -3.60 31.79
C ALA A 307 -3.40 -4.84 31.85
N GLU A 308 -4.70 -4.64 32.05
CA GLU A 308 -5.71 -5.71 32.08
C GLU A 308 -5.86 -6.37 30.70
N GLU A 309 -6.00 -5.55 29.65
CA GLU A 309 -6.08 -6.04 28.28
C GLU A 309 -4.78 -6.71 27.83
N LYS A 310 -3.62 -6.19 28.26
CA LYS A 310 -2.31 -6.81 28.01
C LYS A 310 -2.21 -8.20 28.62
N THR A 311 -2.71 -8.35 29.85
CA THR A 311 -2.78 -9.64 30.55
C THR A 311 -3.76 -10.59 29.87
N ARG A 312 -4.91 -10.09 29.43
CA ARG A 312 -5.88 -10.85 28.62
C ARG A 312 -5.27 -11.32 27.31
N LEU A 313 -4.58 -10.43 26.58
CA LEU A 313 -3.88 -10.76 25.34
C LEU A 313 -2.82 -11.84 25.56
N GLY A 314 -2.02 -11.72 26.63
CA GLY A 314 -1.04 -12.76 26.99
C GLY A 314 -1.69 -14.13 27.19
N ARG A 315 -2.78 -14.20 27.97
CA ARG A 315 -3.53 -15.44 28.18
C ARG A 315 -4.11 -16.02 26.89
N LEU A 316 -4.61 -15.18 25.99
CA LEU A 316 -5.14 -15.64 24.70
C LEU A 316 -4.02 -16.20 23.82
N LEU A 317 -2.87 -15.53 23.75
CA LEU A 317 -1.70 -15.99 23.00
C LEU A 317 -1.14 -17.31 23.54
N ASP A 318 -1.12 -17.48 24.87
CA ASP A 318 -0.69 -18.74 25.49
C ASP A 318 -1.64 -19.89 25.11
N LYS A 319 -2.96 -19.65 25.08
CA LYS A 319 -3.96 -20.64 24.64
C LYS A 319 -3.93 -20.96 23.15
N ILE A 320 -3.38 -20.05 22.34
CA ILE A 320 -3.22 -20.25 20.91
C ILE A 320 -1.99 -21.12 20.61
N ASN A 321 -0.96 -21.03 21.46
CA ASN A 321 0.29 -21.77 21.31
C ASN A 321 0.33 -23.10 22.10
N SER A 322 -0.64 -23.33 22.99
CA SER A 322 -0.83 -24.59 23.72
C SER A 322 -1.60 -25.63 22.91
#